data_AF-A0A9D6RV01-F1
#
_entry.id   AF-A0A9D6RV01-F1
#
_cell.length_a   1.000
_cell.length_b   1.000
_cell.length_c   1.000
_cell.angle_alpha   90.00
_cell.angle_beta   90.00
_cell.angle_gamma   90.00
#
_symmetry.space_group_name_H-M   'P 1'
#
loop_
_entity.id
_entity.type
_entity.pdbx_description
1 polymer ?
#
loop_
_entity_poly.entity_id
_entity_poly.type
_entity_poly.pdbx_seq_one_letter_code
_entity_poly.pdbx_strand_id
1 'polypeptide(L)' 'MHELFVDTSGWIALANRSDSLHAAAERIYNERFAAGWDFITHGGVMLEVSNGLSLTH' A
#
# COMPACT_ATOMS: atom_id res chain seq x y z
N MET A 1 15.79 12.82 -3.68
CA MET A 1 14.45 12.57 -3.11
C MET A 1 13.76 11.60 -4.06
N HIS A 2 13.30 10.46 -3.56
CA HIS A 2 12.69 9.42 -4.39
C HIS A 2 11.23 9.29 -4.00
N GLU A 3 10.35 9.37 -4.99
CA GLU A 3 8.91 9.20 -4.81
C GLU A 3 8.50 7.80 -5.28
N LEU A 4 7.63 7.15 -4.51
CA LEU A 4 6.99 5.89 -4.87
C LEU A 4 5.49 6.13 -4.95
N PHE A 5 4.93 6.00 -6.15
CA PHE A 5 3.49 5.96 -6.31
C PHE A 5 2.95 4.62 -5.81
N VAL A 6 2.02 4.66 -4.87
CA VAL A 6 1.34 3.48 -4.31
C VAL A 6 -0.08 3.44 -4.85
N ASP A 7 -0.32 2.41 -5.66
CA ASP A 7 -1.63 2.10 -6.24
C ASP A 7 -2.51 1.32 -5.24
N THR A 8 -3.79 1.18 -5.57
CA THR A 8 -4.81 0.49 -4.77
C THR A 8 -4.35 -0.88 -4.29
N SER A 9 -3.80 -1.71 -5.19
CA SER A 9 -3.32 -3.05 -4.86
C SER A 9 -2.18 -3.03 -3.82
N GLY A 10 -1.29 -2.04 -3.89
CA GLY A 10 -0.20 -1.88 -2.93
C GLY A 10 -0.69 -1.53 -1.53
N TRP A 11 -1.66 -0.61 -1.44
CA TRP A 11 -2.28 -0.26 -0.16
C TRP A 11 -3.09 -1.40 0.44
N ILE A 12 -3.86 -2.14 -0.37
CA ILE A 12 -4.62 -3.30 0.11
C ILE A 12 -3.67 -4.36 0.64
N ALA A 13 -2.63 -4.74 -0.10
CA ALA A 13 -1.65 -5.72 0.36
C ALA A 13 -0.97 -5.26 1.66
N LEU A 14 -0.63 -3.97 1.78
CA LEU A 14 -0.02 -3.43 2.99
C LEU A 14 -0.98 -3.42 4.20
N ALA A 15 -2.26 -3.12 3.99
CA ALA A 15 -3.25 -2.96 5.07
C ALA A 15 -3.92 -4.29 5.50
N ASN A 16 -4.11 -5.23 4.57
CA ASN A 16 -4.79 -6.50 4.82
C ASN A 16 -3.79 -7.61 5.20
N ARG A 17 -3.75 -7.98 6.48
CA ARG A 17 -2.83 -9.03 6.99
C ARG A 17 -3.10 -10.42 6.42
N SER A 18 -4.31 -10.68 5.94
CA SER A 18 -4.68 -11.95 5.31
C SER A 18 -4.35 -11.99 3.82
N ASP A 19 -3.91 -10.86 3.24
CA ASP A 19 -3.47 -10.81 1.85
C ASP A 19 -2.19 -11.63 1.67
N SER A 20 -2.13 -12.45 0.63
CA SER A 20 -0.98 -13.31 0.34
C SER A 20 0.29 -12.51 0.05
N LEU A 21 0.16 -11.24 -0.33
CA LEU A 21 1.26 -10.32 -0.60
C LEU A 21 1.62 -9.44 0.61
N HIS A 22 0.93 -9.58 1.75
CA HIS A 22 1.13 -8.70 2.91
C HIS A 22 2.59 -8.63 3.36
N ALA A 23 3.24 -9.79 3.54
CA ALA A 23 4.64 -9.83 3.97
C ALA A 23 5.59 -9.16 2.96
N ALA A 24 5.30 -9.27 1.65
CA ALA A 24 6.11 -8.64 0.63
C ALA A 24 5.89 -7.11 0.60
N ALA A 25 4.64 -6.67 0.73
CA ALA A 25 4.27 -5.26 0.80
C ALA A 25 4.88 -4.58 2.04
N GLU A 26 4.78 -5.21 3.21
CA GLU A 26 5.38 -4.72 4.46
C GLU A 26 6.90 -4.58 4.34
N ARG A 27 7.57 -5.60 3.78
CA ARG A 27 9.02 -5.53 3.56
C ARG A 27 9.42 -4.38 2.65
N ILE A 28 8.76 -4.23 1.50
CA ILE A 28 9.06 -3.16 0.54
C ILE A 28 8.79 -1.79 1.18
N TYR A 29 7.65 -1.62 1.85
CA TYR A 29 7.32 -0.39 2.55
C TYR A 29 8.40 -0.02 3.57
N ASN A 30 8.80 -0.94 4.44
CA ASN A 30 9.81 -0.70 5.46
C ASN A 30 11.19 -0.38 4.86
N GLU A 31 11.62 -1.11 3.82
CA GLU A 31 12.88 -0.84 3.11
C GLU A 31 12.91 0.59 2.51
N ARG A 32 11.82 1.02 1.86
CA ARG A 32 11.75 2.34 1.22
C ARG A 32 11.53 3.48 2.21
N PHE A 33 10.73 3.24 3.25
CA PHE A 33 10.55 4.18 4.34
C PHE A 33 11.87 4.44 5.07
N ALA A 34 12.63 3.40 5.40
CA ALA A 34 13.95 3.53 6.01
C ALA A 34 14.96 4.25 5.10
N ALA A 35 14.81 4.12 3.78
CA ALA A 35 15.61 4.84 2.79
C ALA A 35 15.16 6.30 2.55
N GLY A 36 14.13 6.79 3.26
CA GLY A 36 13.65 8.17 3.16
C GLY A 36 12.88 8.47 1.88
N TRP A 37 12.13 7.50 1.35
CA TRP A 37 11.27 7.69 0.19
C TRP A 37 9.92 8.30 0.57
N ASP A 38 9.38 9.13 -0.31
CA ASP A 38 8.04 9.68 -0.18
C ASP A 38 7.03 8.77 -0.87
N PHE A 39 5.95 8.43 -0.18
CA PHE A 39 4.88 7.58 -0.70
C PHE A 39 3.74 8.47 -1.16
N ILE A 40 3.52 8.51 -2.47
CA ILE A 40 2.48 9.34 -3.08
C ILE A 40 1.35 8.47 -3.59
N THR A 41 0.14 8.98 -3.55
CA THR A 41 -1.04 8.32 -4.11
C THR A 41 -2.05 9.39 -4.54
N HIS A 42 -3.13 9.01 -5.21
CA HIS A 42 -4.19 9.94 -5.60
C HIS A 42 -5.48 9.68 -4.84
N GLY A 43 -6.34 10.70 -4.74
CA GLY A 43 -7.62 10.59 -4.00
C GLY A 43 -8.52 9.45 -4.47
N GLY A 44 -8.58 9.19 -5.79
CA GLY A 44 -9.29 8.03 -6.35
C GLY A 44 -8.81 6.66 -5.83
N VAL A 45 -7.50 6.45 -5.63
CA VAL A 45 -6.94 5.20 -5.09
C VAL A 45 -7.43 5.02 -3.66
N MET A 46 -7.51 6.09 -2.87
CA MET A 46 -8.05 6.00 -1.51
C MET A 46 -9.53 5.55 -1.49
N LEU A 47 -10.33 5.93 -2.49
CA LEU A 47 -11.70 5.45 -2.63
C LEU A 47 -11.74 3.96 -2.97
N GLU A 48 -10.89 3.52 -3.91
CA GLU A 48 -10.78 2.11 -4.29
C GLU A 48 -10.28 1.23 -3.15
N VAL A 49 -9.27 1.69 -2.39
CA VAL A 49 -8.75 1.00 -1.20
C VAL A 49 -9.85 0.86 -0.15
N SER A 50 -10.59 1.93 0.13
CA SER A 50 -11.68 1.90 1.11
C SER A 50 -12.78 0.92 0.71
N ASN A 51 -13.14 0.90 -0.59
CA ASN A 51 -14.10 -0.06 -1.12
C ASN A 51 -13.56 -1.51 -1.06
N GLY A 52 -12.30 -1.72 -1.46
CA GLY A 52 -11.65 -3.03 -1.45
C GLY A 52 -11.55 -3.62 -0.06
N LEU A 53 -11.09 -2.83 0.93
CA LEU A 53 -10.96 -3.28 2.32
C LEU A 53 -12.31 -3.56 2.99
N SER A 54 -13.38 -2.90 2.55
CA SER A 54 -14.74 -3.18 3.04
C SER A 54 -15.29 -4.52 2.57
N LEU A 55 -14.73 -5.10 1.51
CA LEU A 55 -15.14 -6.37 0.91
C LEU A 55 -14.23 -7.54 1.30
N THR A 56 -13.06 -7.27 1.88
CA THR A 56 -12.17 -8.30 2.43
C THR A 56 -12.63 -8.68 3.86
N HIS A 57 -13.20 -9.88 4.00
CA HIS A 57 -13.59 -10.49 5.28
C HIS A 57 -12.55 -11.52 5.75
#